data_AF-A0A969FPM4-F1
#
_entry.id   AF-A0A969FPM4-F1
#
_cell.length_a   1.000
_cell.length_b   1.000
_cell.length_c   1.000
_cell.angle_alpha   90.00
_cell.angle_beta   90.00
_cell.angle_gamma   90.00
#
_symmetry.space_group_name_H-M   'P 1'
#
loop_
_entity.id
_entity.type
_entity.pdbx_description
1 polymer ?
#
loop_
_entity_poly.entity_id
_entity_poly.type
_entity_poly.pdbx_seq_one_letter_code
_entity_poly.pdbx_strand_id
1 'polypeptide(L)'
;MQNRVASIEQAVAEENPRNLQTAAHSLKSLSAQVGGMKLSKVSETLEVLALAEDMRQVAELAEQARGEFRPVQQALLAARPDASPPKNPEGT
;
A
#
# COMPACT_ATOMS: atom_id res chain seq x y z
N MET A 1 -11.31 3.80 -4.78
CA MET A 1 -10.35 3.72 -3.65
C MET A 1 -8.98 3.94 -4.25
N GLN A 2 -8.33 5.06 -3.95
CA GLN A 2 -7.02 5.38 -4.53
C GLN A 2 -6.02 4.33 -4.05
N ASN A 3 -5.32 3.68 -4.99
CA ASN A 3 -4.34 2.64 -4.69
C ASN A 3 -3.15 3.32 -3.98
N ARG A 4 -2.92 3.06 -2.68
CA ARG A 4 -1.86 3.74 -1.92
C ARG A 4 -0.45 3.47 -2.46
N VAL A 5 -0.26 2.36 -3.18
CA VAL A 5 0.98 2.09 -3.94
C VAL A 5 1.12 3.06 -5.11
N ALA A 6 0.03 3.43 -5.78
CA ALA A 6 0.07 4.42 -6.86
C ALA A 6 0.53 5.80 -6.35
N SER A 7 0.24 6.14 -5.09
CA SER A 7 0.79 7.35 -4.46
C SER A 7 2.30 7.28 -4.23
N ILE A 8 2.86 6.10 -3.97
CA ILE A 8 4.31 5.90 -3.93
C ILE A 8 4.87 6.04 -5.34
N GLU A 9 4.33 5.34 -6.34
CA GLU A 9 4.77 5.40 -7.74
C GLU A 9 4.76 6.83 -8.29
N GLN A 10 3.70 7.59 -8.00
CA GLN A 10 3.59 8.99 -8.39
C GLN A 10 4.67 9.84 -7.71
N ALA A 11 4.91 9.65 -6.41
CA ALA A 11 5.95 10.40 -5.70
C ALA A 11 7.36 10.07 -6.20
N VAL A 12 7.61 8.83 -6.64
CA VAL A 12 8.85 8.45 -7.32
C VAL A 12 8.98 9.16 -8.66
N ALA A 13 7.93 9.14 -9.48
CA ALA A 13 7.93 9.75 -10.81
C ALA A 13 8.09 11.28 -10.75
N GLU A 14 7.58 11.91 -9.70
CA GLU A 14 7.72 13.35 -9.44
C GLU A 14 9.02 13.72 -8.70
N GLU A 15 9.85 12.72 -8.35
CA GLU A 15 11.04 12.89 -7.50
C GLU A 15 10.74 13.71 -6.23
N ASN A 16 9.58 13.47 -5.62
CA ASN A 16 9.08 14.28 -4.52
C ASN A 16 9.22 13.53 -3.18
N PRO A 17 10.32 13.74 -2.42
CA PRO A 17 10.59 13.02 -1.18
C PRO A 17 9.53 13.27 -0.11
N ARG A 18 8.92 14.47 -0.05
CA ARG A 18 7.83 14.76 0.90
C ARG A 18 6.57 13.94 0.61
N ASN A 19 6.18 13.85 -0.66
CA ASN A 19 5.05 13.02 -1.07
C ASN A 19 5.35 11.54 -0.84
N LEU A 20 6.59 11.11 -1.11
CA LEU A 20 7.04 9.75 -0.89
C LEU A 20 6.97 9.37 0.58
N GLN A 21 7.49 10.22 1.47
CA GLN A 21 7.44 10.03 2.92
C GLN A 21 5.99 9.82 3.40
N THR A 22 5.08 10.71 2.96
CA THR A 22 3.67 10.67 3.38
C THR A 22 2.98 9.38 2.90
N ALA A 23 3.24 8.98 1.66
CA ALA A 23 2.70 7.76 1.07
C ALA A 23 3.26 6.50 1.75
N ALA A 24 4.57 6.46 2.00
CA ALA A 24 5.27 5.38 2.68
C ALA A 24 4.80 5.20 4.13
N HIS A 25 4.68 6.29 4.89
CA HIS A 25 4.15 6.27 6.26
C HIS A 25 2.73 5.67 6.33
N SER A 26 1.88 6.13 5.42
CA SER A 26 0.51 5.64 5.28
C SER A 26 0.45 4.14 4.97
N LEU A 27 1.30 3.68 4.05
CA LEU A 27 1.36 2.28 3.64
C LEU A 27 1.89 1.38 4.75
N LYS A 28 2.88 1.85 5.53
CA LYS A 28 3.41 1.15 6.71
C LYS A 28 2.32 0.84 7.73
N SER A 29 1.57 1.87 8.13
CA SER A 29 0.51 1.73 9.14
C SER A 29 -0.57 0.73 8.72
N LEU A 30 -1.05 0.85 7.48
CA LEU A 30 -2.06 -0.05 6.92
C LEU A 30 -1.56 -1.50 6.85
N SER A 31 -0.33 -1.68 6.39
CA SER A 31 0.28 -3.01 6.26
C SER A 31 0.46 -3.68 7.61
N ALA A 32 0.86 -2.94 8.64
CA ALA A 32 0.99 -3.45 10.00
C ALA A 32 -0.36 -3.90 10.58
N GLN A 33 -1.44 -3.14 10.33
CA GLN A 33 -2.79 -3.45 10.82
C GLN A 33 -3.35 -4.77 10.28
N VAL A 34 -2.94 -5.18 9.08
CA VAL A 34 -3.44 -6.38 8.39
C VAL A 34 -2.43 -7.52 8.34
N GLY A 35 -1.33 -7.43 9.11
CA GLY A 35 -0.30 -8.47 9.21
C GLY A 35 0.69 -8.54 8.05
N GLY A 36 0.70 -7.55 7.16
CA GLY A 36 1.63 -7.42 6.03
C GLY A 36 3.03 -6.98 6.44
N MET A 37 3.75 -7.80 7.22
CA MET A 37 5.06 -7.46 7.79
C MET A 37 6.11 -7.07 6.74
N LYS A 38 6.14 -7.78 5.60
CA LYS A 38 7.08 -7.49 4.51
C LYS A 38 6.81 -6.11 3.90
N LEU A 39 5.55 -5.83 3.59
CA LEU A 39 5.16 -4.53 3.03
C LEU A 39 5.39 -3.39 4.03
N SER A 40 5.15 -3.63 5.33
CA SER A 40 5.46 -2.68 6.38
C SER A 40 6.96 -2.33 6.39
N LYS A 41 7.82 -3.34 6.26
CA LYS A 41 9.29 -3.15 6.24
C LYS A 41 9.75 -2.35 5.02
N VAL A 42 9.26 -2.70 3.83
CA VAL A 42 9.58 -1.96 2.59
C VAL A 42 9.10 -0.51 2.67
N SER A 43 7.89 -0.30 3.22
CA SER A 43 7.33 1.05 3.43
C SER A 43 8.16 1.87 4.41
N GLU A 44 8.67 1.26 5.49
CA GLU A 44 9.58 1.91 6.42
C GLU A 44 10.90 2.30 5.75
N THR A 45 11.49 1.43 4.92
CA THR A 45 12.71 1.77 4.18
C THR A 45 12.49 2.94 3.22
N LEU A 46 11.36 2.98 2.50
CA LEU A 46 10.99 4.11 1.65
C LEU A 46 10.81 5.41 2.44
N GLU A 47 10.19 5.35 3.63
CA GLU A 47 10.04 6.51 4.52
C GLU A 47 11.39 7.06 4.98
N VAL A 48 12.34 6.19 5.34
CA VAL A 48 13.71 6.59 5.74
C VAL A 48 14.50 7.19 4.57
N LEU A 49 14.43 6.60 3.38
CA LEU A 49 15.10 7.13 2.20
C LEU A 49 14.53 8.49 1.78
N ALA A 50 13.20 8.65 1.85
CA ALA A 50 12.54 9.93 1.60
C ALA A 50 12.99 11.01 2.59
N LEU A 51 13.13 10.68 3.88
CA LEU A 51 13.65 11.58 4.91
C LEU A 51 15.11 11.97 4.68
N ALA A 52 15.91 11.06 4.13
CA ALA A 52 17.30 11.30 3.76
C ALA A 52 17.45 11.99 2.38
N GLU A 53 16.34 12.25 1.68
CA GLU A 53 16.30 12.72 0.28
C GLU A 53 17.12 11.83 -0.68
N ASP A 54 17.28 10.55 -0.35
CA ASP A 54 18.04 9.59 -1.15
C ASP A 54 17.11 8.81 -2.09
N MET A 55 16.96 9.33 -3.30
CA MET A 55 16.05 8.74 -4.31
C MET A 55 16.69 7.60 -5.13
N ARG A 56 17.96 7.25 -4.90
CA ARG A 56 18.72 6.31 -5.76
C ARG A 56 18.12 4.91 -5.80
N GLN A 57 17.58 4.44 -4.68
CA GLN A 57 17.02 3.08 -4.53
C GLN A 57 15.49 3.06 -4.48
N VAL A 58 14.86 4.24 -4.52
CA VAL A 58 13.42 4.40 -4.29
C VAL A 58 12.59 3.71 -5.37
N ALA A 59 13.03 3.72 -6.63
CA ALA A 59 12.31 3.08 -7.72
C ALA A 59 12.24 1.54 -7.58
N GLU A 60 13.36 0.90 -7.22
CA GLU A 60 13.41 -0.55 -6.99
C GLU A 60 12.52 -0.95 -5.80
N LEU A 61 12.60 -0.18 -4.71
CA LEU A 61 11.79 -0.41 -3.53
C LEU A 61 10.30 -0.15 -3.77
N ALA A 62 9.94 0.78 -4.65
CA ALA A 62 8.55 1.01 -5.05
C ALA A 62 7.98 -0.19 -5.82
N GLU A 63 8.74 -0.78 -6.74
CA GLU A 63 8.36 -2.02 -7.42
C GLU A 63 8.22 -3.19 -6.44
N GLN A 64 9.13 -3.29 -5.47
CA GLN A 64 9.03 -4.28 -4.40
C GLN A 64 7.76 -4.07 -3.55
N ALA A 65 7.44 -2.82 -3.19
CA ALA A 65 6.23 -2.48 -2.45
C ALA A 65 4.97 -2.87 -3.23
N ARG A 66 4.96 -2.67 -4.55
CA ARG A 66 3.87 -3.10 -5.43
C ARG A 66 3.69 -4.62 -5.43
N GLY A 67 4.78 -5.39 -5.47
CA GLY A 67 4.75 -6.85 -5.38
C GLY A 67 4.14 -7.34 -4.06
N GLU A 68 4.59 -6.76 -2.94
CA GLU A 68 4.16 -7.12 -1.58
C GLU A 68 2.77 -6.59 -1.21
N PHE A 69 2.24 -5.59 -1.92
CA PHE A 69 0.89 -5.07 -1.70
C PHE A 69 -0.23 -5.97 -2.25
N ARG A 70 0.05 -6.78 -3.27
CA ARG A 70 -0.93 -7.71 -3.83
C ARG A 70 -1.58 -8.63 -2.79
N PRO A 71 -0.84 -9.36 -1.92
CA PRO A 71 -1.45 -10.18 -0.88
C PRO A 71 -2.21 -9.36 0.17
N VAL A 72 -1.72 -8.16 0.49
CA VAL A 72 -2.39 -7.24 1.44
C VAL A 72 -3.74 -6.76 0.90
N GLN A 73 -3.80 -6.45 -0.39
CA GLN A 73 -5.05 -6.07 -1.05
C GLN A 73 -6.08 -7.21 -1.03
N GLN A 74 -5.64 -8.45 -1.25
CA GLN A 74 -6.51 -9.64 -1.15
C GLN A 74 -7.02 -9.85 0.27
N ALA A 75 -6.16 -9.72 1.28
CA ALA A 75 -6.56 -9.84 2.69
C ALA A 75 -7.57 -8.75 3.10
N LEU A 76 -7.38 -7.51 2.65
CA LEU A 76 -8.30 -6.40 2.89
C LEU A 76 -9.67 -6.59 2.22
N LEU A 77 -9.68 -7.13 1.00
CA LEU A 77 -10.93 -7.47 0.30
C LEU A 77 -11.68 -8.60 1.02
N ALA A 78 -10.96 -9.62 1.50
CA ALA A 78 -11.54 -10.74 2.23
C ALA A 78 -12.05 -10.37 3.64
N ALA A 79 -11.42 -9.38 4.30
CA ALA A 79 -11.79 -8.93 5.64
C ALA A 79 -12.99 -7.96 5.66
N ARG A 80 -13.53 -7.57 4.50
CA ARG A 80 -14.69 -6.68 4.42
C ARG A 80 -15.97 -7.47 4.75
N PRO A 81 -16.73 -7.16 5.82
CA PRO A 81 -17.89 -7.95 6.23
C PRO A 81 -19.16 -7.76 5.38
N ASP A 82 -19.11 -7.07 4.24
CA ASP A 82 -20.26 -6.83 3.38
C ASP A 82 -19.92 -7.06 1.91
N ALA A 83 -20.00 -8.32 1.50
CA ALA A 83 -20.71 -8.66 0.28
C ALA A 83 -21.93 -9.44 0.74
N SER A 84 -23.05 -8.74 1.01
CA SER A 84 -24.32 -9.41 1.29
C SER A 84 -24.60 -10.44 0.18
N PRO A 85 -24.92 -11.71 0.51
CA PRO A 85 -25.32 -12.68 -0.50
C PRO A 85 -26.57 -12.15 -1.22
N PRO A 86 -26.76 -12.49 -2.51
CA PRO A 86 -27.95 -12.07 -3.25
C PRO A 86 -29.19 -12.51 -2.47
N LYS A 87 -30.04 -11.54 -2.11
CA LYS A 87 -31.37 -11.84 -1.55
C LYS A 87 -32.13 -12.57 -2.66
N ASN A 88 -32.31 -13.88 -2.49
CA ASN A 88 -33.20 -14.66 -3.33
C ASN A 88 -34.60 -14.03 -3.23
N PRO A 89 -35.29 -13.72 -4.34
CA PRO A 89 -36.69 -13.35 -4.23
C PRO A 89 -37.46 -14.59 -3.77
N GLU A 90 -38.07 -14.50 -2.59
CA GLU A 90 -39.04 -15.47 -2.12
C GLU A 90 -40.14 -15.62 -3.17
N GLY A 91 -40.25 -16.81 -3.75
CA GLY A 91 -41.38 -17.22 -4.56
C GLY A 91 -42.22 -18.19 -3.74
N THR A 92 -43.36 -17.72 -3.24
CA THR A 92 -44.55 -18.55 -2.98
C THR A 92 -45.78 -17.70 -3.20
#